data_AF-A0A953Y7N9-F1
#
_entry.id   AF-A0A953Y7N9-F1
#
_cell.length_a   1.000
_cell.length_b   1.000
_cell.length_c   1.000
_cell.angle_alpha   90.00
_cell.angle_beta   90.00
_cell.angle_gamma   90.00
#
_symmetry.space_group_name_H-M   'P 1'
#
loop_
_entity.id
_entity.type
_entity.pdbx_description
1 polymer ?
#
loop_
_entity_poly.entity_id
_entity_poly.type
_entity_poly.pdbx_seq_one_letter_code
_entity_poly.pdbx_strand_id
1 'polypeptide(L)'
;MSAQPSTPVAAPTLTCGSCQAVVQLQGKRVGDSIHCPGCKALNVITRTKVKGELPVARRTGGLNADERQNVAETLRRIQLRRLGRSTQHVSLYPNWAVFVAGVQFYLAAILAAENLSVMGFQQRGRRLRVFGIVSYVVLAALVLAEVVFLGDVIPLWVNGIVLGGIPLVMAVYFTNAQAKPTEAAREAGATQSSVLLPLLFGLILAITQAFAVWFLKLQLDRPF
;
A
#
# COMPACT_ATOMS: atom_id res chain seq x y z
N MET A 1 -4.49 -28.37 -67.38
CA MET A 1 -4.35 -27.49 -66.20
C MET A 1 -4.01 -28.38 -65.02
N SER A 2 -2.72 -28.54 -64.76
CA SER A 2 -2.20 -29.49 -63.76
C SER A 2 -2.23 -28.83 -62.39
N ALA A 3 -2.95 -29.44 -61.43
CA ALA A 3 -3.00 -28.98 -60.05
C ALA A 3 -1.62 -29.12 -59.39
N GLN A 4 -1.08 -28.02 -58.86
CA GLN A 4 0.14 -28.04 -58.06
C GLN A 4 -0.13 -28.69 -56.69
N PRO A 5 0.73 -29.61 -56.21
CA PRO A 5 0.61 -30.18 -54.88
C PRO A 5 0.93 -29.12 -53.82
N SER A 6 -0.02 -28.86 -52.91
CA SER A 6 0.19 -27.99 -51.76
C SER A 6 1.23 -28.60 -50.83
N THR A 7 2.35 -27.90 -50.64
CA THR A 7 3.36 -28.24 -49.63
C THR A 7 2.71 -28.31 -48.24
N PRO A 8 3.00 -29.33 -47.42
CA PRO A 8 2.45 -29.43 -46.07
C PRO A 8 2.97 -28.26 -45.22
N VAL A 9 2.10 -27.32 -44.89
CA VAL A 9 2.39 -26.23 -43.95
C VAL A 9 2.70 -26.88 -42.60
N ALA A 10 3.95 -26.74 -42.12
CA ALA A 10 4.38 -27.29 -40.85
C ALA A 10 3.45 -26.82 -39.72
N ALA A 11 2.90 -27.76 -38.94
CA ALA A 11 1.97 -27.44 -37.88
C ALA A 11 2.62 -26.50 -36.84
N PRO A 12 1.92 -25.44 -36.39
CA PRO A 12 2.47 -24.51 -35.40
C PRO A 12 2.81 -25.26 -34.11
N THR A 13 3.91 -24.86 -33.47
CA THR A 13 4.40 -25.52 -32.25
C THR A 13 4.59 -24.52 -31.11
N LEU A 14 4.41 -24.99 -29.87
CA LEU A 14 4.72 -24.25 -28.65
C LEU A 14 5.61 -25.10 -27.75
N THR A 15 6.62 -24.47 -27.17
CA THR A 15 7.50 -25.12 -26.20
C THR A 15 6.93 -24.93 -24.79
N CYS A 16 6.74 -26.01 -24.05
CA CYS A 16 6.24 -25.95 -22.68
C CYS A 16 7.26 -25.24 -21.76
N GLY A 17 6.81 -24.27 -20.96
CA GLY A 17 7.70 -23.57 -20.01
C GLY A 17 8.18 -24.44 -18.85
N SER A 18 7.47 -25.52 -18.53
CA SER A 18 7.76 -26.37 -17.36
C SER A 18 8.67 -27.57 -17.68
N CYS A 19 8.44 -28.26 -18.80
CA CYS A 19 9.20 -29.46 -19.17
C CYS A 19 9.89 -29.38 -20.54
N GLN A 20 9.86 -28.22 -21.19
CA GLN A 20 10.48 -27.96 -22.51
C GLN A 20 9.99 -28.85 -23.67
N ALA A 21 8.98 -29.70 -23.44
CA ALA A 21 8.39 -30.50 -24.49
C ALA A 21 7.78 -29.61 -25.58
N VAL A 22 8.01 -29.99 -26.85
CA VAL A 22 7.42 -29.34 -28.02
C VAL A 22 6.01 -29.89 -28.22
N VAL A 23 5.03 -28.99 -28.19
CA VAL A 23 3.61 -29.32 -28.33
C VAL A 23 3.12 -28.83 -29.68
N GLN A 24 2.55 -29.73 -30.49
CA GLN A 24 1.92 -29.36 -31.74
C GLN A 24 0.54 -28.75 -31.49
N LEU A 25 0.25 -27.63 -32.14
CA LEU A 25 -0.96 -26.82 -31.96
C LEU A 25 -1.95 -27.01 -33.10
N GLN A 26 -2.17 -28.25 -33.53
CA GLN A 26 -3.11 -28.55 -34.63
C GLN A 26 -4.54 -28.11 -34.26
N GLY A 27 -5.12 -27.23 -35.07
CA GLY A 27 -6.49 -26.73 -34.89
C GLY A 27 -6.71 -25.83 -33.65
N LYS A 28 -5.64 -25.42 -32.96
CA LYS A 28 -5.73 -24.52 -31.79
C LYS A 28 -5.58 -23.06 -32.20
N ARG A 29 -5.99 -22.14 -31.34
CA ARG A 29 -5.93 -20.69 -31.58
C ARG A 29 -5.10 -19.99 -30.51
N VAL A 30 -4.60 -18.81 -30.84
CA VAL A 30 -4.00 -17.92 -29.83
C VAL A 30 -5.06 -17.58 -28.78
N GLY A 31 -4.75 -17.73 -27.49
CA GLY A 31 -5.68 -17.53 -26.38
C GLY A 31 -6.32 -18.81 -25.83
N ASP A 32 -6.24 -19.94 -26.55
CA ASP A 32 -6.70 -21.22 -26.01
C ASP A 32 -5.74 -21.71 -24.91
N SER A 33 -6.30 -22.46 -23.94
CA SER A 33 -5.51 -23.20 -22.97
C SER A 33 -5.33 -24.64 -23.43
N ILE A 34 -4.10 -25.16 -23.30
CA ILE A 34 -3.74 -26.55 -23.62
C ILE A 34 -2.99 -27.17 -22.46
N HIS A 35 -3.16 -28.47 -22.26
CA HIS A 35 -2.36 -29.22 -21.30
C HIS A 35 -1.11 -29.76 -22.01
N CYS A 36 0.06 -29.62 -21.38
CA CYS A 36 1.28 -30.19 -21.92
C CYS A 36 1.20 -31.72 -21.89
N PRO A 37 1.50 -32.44 -22.98
CA PRO A 37 1.50 -33.91 -23.00
C PRO A 37 2.56 -34.52 -22.08
N GLY A 38 3.68 -33.82 -21.84
CA GLY A 38 4.77 -34.33 -20.99
C GLY A 38 4.50 -34.17 -19.49
N CYS A 39 4.12 -32.97 -19.03
CA CYS A 39 3.99 -32.65 -17.60
C CYS A 39 2.55 -32.34 -17.14
N LYS A 40 1.56 -32.42 -18.04
CA LYS A 40 0.15 -32.04 -17.80
C LYS A 40 -0.06 -30.59 -17.33
N ALA A 41 0.98 -29.75 -17.30
CA ALA A 41 0.84 -28.35 -16.91
C ALA A 41 -0.04 -27.57 -17.92
N LEU A 42 -0.95 -26.76 -17.38
CA LEU A 42 -1.80 -25.86 -18.17
C LEU A 42 -0.94 -24.73 -18.77
N ASN A 43 -0.95 -24.60 -20.09
CA ASN A 43 -0.27 -23.55 -20.82
C ASN A 43 -1.28 -22.75 -21.65
N VAL A 44 -1.15 -21.42 -21.63
CA VAL A 44 -1.95 -20.53 -22.48
C VAL A 44 -1.15 -20.21 -23.74
N ILE A 45 -1.78 -20.39 -24.91
CA ILE A 45 -1.15 -20.12 -26.21
C ILE A 45 -1.06 -18.61 -26.41
N THR A 46 0.13 -18.04 -26.29
CA THR A 46 0.39 -16.61 -26.56
C THR A 46 1.14 -16.43 -27.87
N ARG A 47 0.87 -15.32 -28.59
CA ARG A 47 1.48 -15.02 -29.90
C ARG A 47 3.02 -15.02 -29.87
N THR A 48 3.59 -14.66 -28.73
CA THR A 48 5.04 -14.62 -28.45
C THR A 48 5.69 -15.98 -28.23
N LYS A 49 4.93 -17.05 -27.95
CA LYS A 49 5.46 -18.37 -27.59
C LYS A 49 5.27 -19.42 -28.69
N VAL A 50 4.64 -19.05 -29.79
CA VAL A 50 4.30 -19.95 -30.89
C VAL A 50 5.30 -19.77 -32.01
N LYS A 51 5.85 -20.88 -32.51
CA LYS A 51 6.58 -20.92 -33.77
C LYS A 51 5.62 -21.40 -34.88
N GLY A 52 5.25 -20.48 -35.78
CA GLY A 52 4.29 -20.71 -36.87
C GLY A 52 3.10 -19.76 -36.83
N GLU A 53 2.36 -19.66 -37.94
CA GLU A 53 1.12 -18.89 -37.99
C GLU A 53 -0.04 -19.68 -37.36
N LEU A 54 -0.72 -19.06 -36.40
CA LEU A 54 -1.97 -19.56 -35.84
C LEU A 54 -3.11 -18.61 -36.20
N PRO A 55 -4.31 -19.14 -36.49
CA PRO A 55 -5.50 -18.32 -36.57
C PRO A 55 -5.71 -17.60 -35.24
N VAL A 56 -5.92 -16.30 -35.32
CA VAL A 56 -6.10 -15.44 -34.15
C VAL A 56 -7.44 -15.78 -33.48
N ALA A 57 -7.54 -15.58 -32.16
CA ALA A 57 -8.79 -15.78 -31.43
C ALA A 57 -9.98 -15.11 -32.13
N ARG A 58 -11.19 -15.70 -31.97
CA ARG A 58 -12.47 -15.22 -32.55
C ARG A 58 -12.82 -13.76 -32.20
N ARG A 59 -12.10 -13.13 -31.27
CA ARG A 59 -12.22 -11.71 -30.88
C ARG A 59 -10.87 -11.01 -31.01
N THR A 60 -10.46 -10.72 -32.24
CA THR A 60 -9.31 -9.85 -32.54
C THR A 60 -9.61 -8.36 -32.38
N GLY A 61 -10.88 -7.96 -32.24
CA GLY A 61 -11.29 -6.55 -32.10
C GLY A 61 -11.05 -5.94 -30.71
N GLY A 62 -10.51 -6.69 -29.75
CA GLY A 62 -10.48 -6.28 -28.35
C GLY A 62 -11.86 -6.30 -27.69
N LEU A 63 -11.94 -5.86 -26.44
CA LEU A 63 -13.22 -5.67 -25.76
C LEU A 63 -13.85 -4.36 -26.25
N ASN A 64 -15.16 -4.37 -26.50
CA ASN A 64 -15.93 -3.14 -26.71
C ASN A 64 -15.90 -2.27 -25.43
N ALA A 65 -16.18 -0.97 -25.55
CA ALA A 65 -16.10 -0.04 -24.40
C ALA A 65 -16.95 -0.54 -23.20
N ASP A 66 -18.18 -1.00 -23.47
CA ASP A 66 -19.09 -1.52 -22.45
C ASP A 66 -18.61 -2.85 -21.86
N GLU A 67 -18.04 -3.74 -22.69
CA GLU A 67 -17.44 -4.99 -22.21
C GLU A 67 -16.20 -4.72 -21.35
N ARG A 68 -15.41 -3.69 -21.66
CA ARG A 68 -14.27 -3.28 -20.81
C ARG A 68 -14.75 -2.80 -19.45
N GLN A 69 -15.83 -2.03 -19.41
CA GLN A 69 -16.43 -1.58 -18.15
C GLN A 69 -16.92 -2.78 -17.34
N ASN A 70 -17.64 -3.72 -17.97
CA ASN A 70 -18.13 -4.92 -17.30
C ASN A 70 -16.98 -5.81 -16.78
N VAL A 71 -15.90 -5.98 -17.56
CA VAL A 71 -14.73 -6.73 -17.12
C VAL A 71 -13.98 -5.99 -16.02
N ALA A 72 -13.83 -4.67 -16.11
CA ALA A 72 -13.22 -3.86 -15.06
C ALA A 72 -14.04 -3.94 -13.76
N GLU A 73 -15.37 -3.89 -13.84
CA GLU A 73 -16.25 -4.04 -12.69
C GLU A 73 -16.20 -5.45 -12.11
N THR A 74 -16.17 -6.48 -12.97
CA THR A 74 -16.06 -7.88 -12.52
C THR A 74 -14.72 -8.14 -11.85
N LEU A 75 -13.63 -7.66 -12.44
CA LEU A 75 -12.29 -7.73 -11.84
C LEU A 75 -12.24 -6.96 -10.53
N ARG A 76 -12.88 -5.78 -10.45
CA ARG A 76 -13.02 -5.02 -9.22
C ARG A 76 -13.79 -5.81 -8.16
N ARG A 77 -14.89 -6.47 -8.50
CA ARG A 77 -15.64 -7.34 -7.56
C ARG A 77 -14.81 -8.54 -7.11
N ILE A 78 -14.06 -9.19 -8.00
CA ILE A 78 -13.18 -10.31 -7.65
C ILE A 78 -12.05 -9.82 -6.73
N GLN A 79 -11.47 -8.66 -7.04
CA GLN A 79 -10.43 -8.05 -6.24
C GLN A 79 -10.97 -7.67 -4.85
N LEU A 80 -12.16 -7.08 -4.76
CA LEU A 80 -12.82 -6.79 -3.49
C LEU A 80 -13.14 -8.05 -2.68
N ARG A 81 -13.56 -9.16 -3.31
CA ARG A 81 -13.77 -10.44 -2.61
C ARG A 81 -12.46 -11.07 -2.10
N ARG A 82 -11.39 -10.99 -2.89
CA ARG A 82 -10.06 -11.47 -2.48
C ARG A 82 -9.50 -10.60 -1.36
N LEU A 83 -9.63 -9.28 -1.50
CA LEU A 83 -9.28 -8.32 -0.47
C LEU A 83 -10.08 -8.64 0.79
N GLY A 84 -11.40 -8.80 0.72
CA GLY A 84 -12.25 -9.12 1.86
C GLY A 84 -11.83 -10.37 2.62
N ARG A 85 -11.52 -11.48 1.92
CA ARG A 85 -10.98 -12.68 2.59
C ARG A 85 -9.60 -12.45 3.20
N SER A 86 -8.75 -11.68 2.55
CA SER A 86 -7.42 -11.35 3.09
C SER A 86 -7.49 -10.31 4.22
N THR A 87 -8.52 -9.47 4.25
CA THR A 87 -8.68 -8.37 5.22
C THR A 87 -9.52 -8.77 6.42
N GLN A 88 -10.25 -9.88 6.39
CA GLN A 88 -11.01 -10.39 7.55
C GLN A 88 -10.14 -10.61 8.80
N HIS A 89 -8.85 -10.90 8.62
CA HIS A 89 -7.88 -11.05 9.72
C HIS A 89 -7.03 -9.80 9.96
N VAL A 90 -7.31 -8.72 9.26
CA VAL A 90 -6.56 -7.46 9.35
C VAL A 90 -7.27 -6.53 10.33
N SER A 91 -6.61 -6.25 11.44
CA SER A 91 -7.02 -5.22 12.38
C SER A 91 -6.43 -3.88 11.97
N LEU A 92 -7.28 -2.86 11.80
CA LEU A 92 -6.87 -1.50 11.43
C LEU A 92 -7.21 -0.53 12.54
N TYR A 93 -6.35 0.45 12.78
CA TYR A 93 -6.65 1.53 13.69
C TYR A 93 -7.77 2.42 13.11
N PRO A 94 -8.70 2.91 13.95
CA PRO A 94 -9.78 3.79 13.50
C PRO A 94 -9.25 5.17 13.09
N ASN A 95 -9.91 5.82 12.13
CA ASN A 95 -9.42 7.09 11.56
C ASN A 95 -9.37 8.20 12.61
N TRP A 96 -10.34 8.23 13.54
CA TRP A 96 -10.36 9.17 14.66
C TRP A 96 -9.14 9.00 15.57
N ALA A 97 -8.68 7.77 15.79
CA ALA A 97 -7.53 7.51 16.65
C ALA A 97 -6.25 8.07 16.06
N VAL A 98 -6.08 7.92 14.74
CA VAL A 98 -4.92 8.49 14.05
C VAL A 98 -4.97 10.02 14.04
N PHE A 99 -6.17 10.60 13.93
CA PHE A 99 -6.36 12.04 14.05
C PHE A 99 -6.02 12.57 15.46
N VAL A 100 -6.53 11.93 16.51
CA VAL A 100 -6.25 12.30 17.92
C VAL A 100 -4.77 12.11 18.25
N ALA A 101 -4.16 11.03 17.79
CA ALA A 101 -2.71 10.82 17.87
C ALA A 101 -1.92 11.89 17.10
N GLY A 102 -2.56 12.64 16.21
CA GLY A 102 -1.98 13.74 15.45
C GLY A 102 -1.61 14.96 16.29
N VAL A 103 -2.17 15.10 17.50
CA VAL A 103 -1.64 16.03 18.52
C VAL A 103 -0.16 15.74 18.79
N GLN A 104 0.23 14.46 18.70
CA GLN A 104 1.61 13.98 18.70
C GLN A 104 1.98 13.48 17.30
N PHE A 105 1.90 14.32 16.28
CA PHE A 105 1.98 14.01 14.84
C PHE A 105 2.92 12.87 14.38
N TYR A 106 4.03 12.60 15.07
CA TYR A 106 4.87 11.41 14.86
C TYR A 106 4.11 10.09 15.07
N LEU A 107 3.27 10.00 16.10
CA LEU A 107 2.45 8.84 16.43
C LEU A 107 1.37 8.62 15.36
N ALA A 108 0.77 9.68 14.85
CA ALA A 108 -0.18 9.58 13.74
C ALA A 108 0.47 8.99 12.48
N ALA A 109 1.70 9.40 12.16
CA ALA A 109 2.46 8.84 11.04
C ALA A 109 2.79 7.36 11.24
N ILE A 110 3.15 6.95 12.46
CA ILE A 110 3.44 5.54 12.80
C ILE A 110 2.19 4.67 12.69
N LEU A 111 1.05 5.11 13.25
CA LEU A 111 -0.21 4.36 13.17
C LEU A 111 -0.71 4.26 11.72
N ALA A 112 -0.60 5.33 10.95
CA ALA A 112 -0.91 5.31 9.52
C ALA A 112 0.02 4.37 8.74
N ALA A 113 1.30 4.34 9.09
CA ALA A 113 2.27 3.42 8.50
C ALA A 113 1.92 1.96 8.76
N GLU A 114 1.49 1.62 9.98
CA GLU A 114 1.08 0.27 10.33
C GLU A 114 -0.15 -0.15 9.55
N ASN A 115 -1.20 0.66 9.53
CA ASN A 115 -2.39 0.43 8.70
C ASN A 115 -2.02 0.13 7.24
N LEU A 116 -1.15 0.94 6.64
CA LEU A 116 -0.68 0.73 5.27
C LEU A 116 0.16 -0.53 5.09
N SER A 117 1.01 -0.87 6.05
CA SER A 117 1.84 -2.07 5.99
C SER A 117 1.00 -3.36 6.04
N VAL A 118 -0.04 -3.39 6.88
CA VAL A 118 -0.95 -4.54 7.01
C VAL A 118 -1.80 -4.70 5.74
N MET A 119 -2.13 -3.59 5.07
CA MET A 119 -2.79 -3.61 3.75
C MET A 119 -1.85 -3.98 2.58
N GLY A 120 -0.59 -4.34 2.85
CA GLY A 120 0.38 -4.75 1.84
C GLY A 120 1.13 -3.60 1.15
N PHE A 121 0.89 -2.34 1.53
CA PHE A 121 1.63 -1.17 1.02
C PHE A 121 2.95 -0.96 1.76
N GLN A 122 3.81 -1.99 1.80
CA GLN A 122 5.04 -2.05 2.59
C GLN A 122 5.97 -0.83 2.35
N GLN A 123 6.16 -0.42 1.09
CA GLN A 123 7.02 0.74 0.78
C GLN A 123 6.45 2.07 1.29
N ARG A 124 5.13 2.30 1.17
CA ARG A 124 4.48 3.53 1.67
C ARG A 124 4.47 3.55 3.19
N GLY A 125 4.13 2.42 3.82
CA GLY A 125 4.20 2.25 5.27
C GLY A 125 5.61 2.53 5.80
N ARG A 126 6.66 1.98 5.17
CA ARG A 126 8.05 2.24 5.58
C ARG A 126 8.42 3.72 5.50
N ARG A 127 8.03 4.42 4.43
CA ARG A 127 8.30 5.86 4.28
C ARG A 127 7.62 6.68 5.38
N LEU A 128 6.35 6.39 5.68
CA LEU A 128 5.61 7.05 6.75
C LEU A 128 6.18 6.77 8.13
N ARG A 129 6.64 5.53 8.38
CA ARG A 129 7.29 5.17 9.65
C ARG A 129 8.61 5.93 9.83
N VAL A 130 9.45 5.96 8.80
CA VAL A 130 10.70 6.73 8.82
C VAL A 130 10.40 8.21 9.03
N PHE A 131 9.40 8.75 8.33
CA PHE A 131 8.97 10.13 8.51
C PHE A 131 8.59 10.41 9.97
N GLY A 132 7.73 9.58 10.57
CA GLY A 132 7.31 9.75 11.97
C GLY A 132 8.47 9.71 12.97
N ILE A 133 9.45 8.80 12.77
CA ILE A 133 10.63 8.70 13.64
C ILE A 133 11.53 9.93 13.48
N VAL A 134 11.84 10.32 12.25
CA VAL A 134 12.68 11.50 11.97
C VAL A 134 12.02 12.76 12.54
N SER A 135 10.71 12.89 12.33
CA SER A 135 9.97 14.06 12.74
C SER A 135 9.85 14.20 14.27
N TYR A 136 9.78 13.06 14.99
CA TYR A 136 9.91 13.02 16.45
C TYR A 136 11.28 13.55 16.92
N VAL A 137 12.38 13.06 16.33
CA VAL A 137 13.75 13.48 16.70
C VAL A 137 13.96 14.98 16.43
N VAL A 138 13.51 15.47 15.28
CA VAL A 138 13.62 16.88 14.90
C VAL A 138 12.82 17.76 15.87
N LEU A 139 11.59 17.39 16.22
CA LEU A 139 10.79 18.15 17.17
C LEU A 139 11.41 18.17 18.56
N ALA A 140 11.90 17.03 19.04
CA ALA A 140 12.57 16.96 20.33
C ALA A 140 13.81 17.89 20.37
N ALA A 141 14.58 17.93 19.29
CA ALA A 141 15.72 18.84 19.16
C ALA A 141 15.28 20.32 19.12
N LEU A 142 14.20 20.66 18.40
CA LEU A 142 13.67 22.02 18.34
C LEU A 142 13.16 22.50 19.71
N VAL A 143 12.40 21.65 20.43
CA VAL A 143 11.92 21.97 21.78
C VAL A 143 13.09 22.14 22.75
N LEU A 144 14.11 21.29 22.67
CA LEU A 144 15.31 21.44 23.49
C LEU A 144 16.05 22.75 23.18
N ALA A 145 16.23 23.07 21.89
CA ALA A 145 16.87 24.30 21.47
C ALA A 145 16.10 25.54 21.93
N GLU A 146 14.76 25.49 21.88
CA GLU A 146 13.89 26.53 22.38
C GLU A 146 14.10 26.78 23.88
N VAL A 147 14.04 25.72 24.69
CA VAL A 147 14.17 25.79 26.15
C VAL A 147 15.56 26.27 26.58
N VAL A 148 16.62 25.85 25.89
CA VAL A 148 18.01 26.13 26.29
C VAL A 148 18.50 27.50 25.77
N PHE A 149 18.14 27.89 24.55
CA PHE A 149 18.76 29.05 23.88
C PHE A 149 17.82 30.24 23.66
N LEU A 150 16.50 30.04 23.63
CA LEU A 150 15.53 31.02 23.09
C LEU A 150 14.42 31.40 24.09
N GLY A 151 14.51 30.95 25.35
CA GLY A 151 13.42 30.91 26.32
C GLY A 151 12.57 32.17 26.50
N ASP A 152 13.11 33.36 26.24
CA ASP A 152 12.39 34.64 26.36
C ASP A 152 12.24 35.44 25.06
N VAL A 153 12.81 34.96 23.94
CA VAL A 153 12.87 35.73 22.68
C VAL A 153 11.67 35.43 21.77
N ILE A 154 11.06 34.25 21.89
CA ILE A 154 10.00 33.81 20.99
C ILE A 154 8.62 34.23 21.52
N PRO A 155 7.82 34.98 20.75
CA PRO A 155 6.47 35.36 21.16
C PRO A 155 5.59 34.11 21.39
N LEU A 156 4.75 34.16 22.43
CA LEU A 156 3.84 33.06 22.81
C LEU A 156 3.00 32.51 21.63
N TRP A 157 2.58 33.39 20.72
CA TRP A 157 1.78 33.00 19.55
C TRP A 157 2.59 32.17 18.53
N VAL A 158 3.89 32.41 18.39
CA VAL A 158 4.78 31.64 17.51
C VAL A 158 4.94 30.22 18.06
N ASN A 159 5.15 30.08 19.38
CA ASN A 159 5.18 28.76 20.03
C ASN A 159 3.85 28.02 19.89
N GLY A 160 2.73 28.72 20.01
CA GLY A 160 1.40 28.13 19.77
C GLY A 160 1.25 27.56 18.35
N ILE A 161 1.76 28.26 17.32
CA ILE A 161 1.71 27.77 15.93
C ILE A 161 2.65 26.58 15.71
N VAL A 162 3.87 26.64 16.23
CA VAL A 162 4.87 25.57 16.04
C VAL A 162 4.46 24.31 16.79
N LEU A 163 4.00 24.44 18.04
CA LEU A 163 3.63 23.31 18.89
C LEU A 163 2.21 22.80 18.64
N GLY A 164 1.30 23.62 18.08
CA GLY A 164 -0.10 23.24 17.84
C GLY A 164 -0.47 23.17 16.36
N GLY A 165 -0.10 24.18 15.58
CA GLY A 165 -0.48 24.31 14.17
C GLY A 165 0.18 23.27 13.26
N ILE A 166 1.51 23.08 13.38
CA ILE A 166 2.23 22.09 12.57
C ILE A 166 1.72 20.66 12.85
N PRO A 167 1.57 20.22 14.12
CA PRO A 167 0.99 18.91 14.40
C PRO A 167 -0.42 18.73 13.86
N LEU A 168 -1.28 19.75 13.98
CA LEU A 168 -2.65 19.69 13.47
C LEU A 168 -2.69 19.50 11.95
N VAL A 169 -1.91 20.27 11.19
CA VAL A 169 -1.84 20.15 9.72
C VAL A 169 -1.35 18.75 9.32
N MET A 170 -0.34 18.25 10.02
CA MET A 170 0.18 16.89 9.80
C MET A 170 -0.83 15.81 10.15
N ALA A 171 -1.59 15.98 11.24
CA ALA A 171 -2.67 15.08 11.65
C ALA A 171 -3.73 14.94 10.55
N VAL A 172 -4.16 16.08 9.99
CA VAL A 172 -5.12 16.12 8.88
C VAL A 172 -4.53 15.42 7.65
N TYR A 173 -3.28 15.72 7.30
CA TYR A 173 -2.59 15.09 6.18
C TYR A 173 -2.54 13.56 6.31
N PHE A 174 -2.08 13.03 7.45
CA PHE A 174 -1.98 11.57 7.66
C PHE A 174 -3.32 10.87 7.70
N THR A 175 -4.32 11.52 8.29
CA THR A 175 -5.70 10.99 8.30
C THR A 175 -6.23 10.89 6.87
N ASN A 176 -6.06 11.94 6.06
CA ASN A 176 -6.50 11.96 4.66
C ASN A 176 -5.71 10.97 3.79
N ALA A 177 -4.40 10.83 4.02
CA ALA A 177 -3.54 9.93 3.24
C ALA A 177 -3.93 8.45 3.37
N GLN A 178 -4.48 8.06 4.54
CA GLN A 178 -4.91 6.69 4.80
C GLN A 178 -6.42 6.47 4.72
N ALA A 179 -7.25 7.52 4.75
CA ALA A 179 -8.71 7.40 4.85
C ALA A 179 -9.31 6.52 3.74
N LYS A 180 -8.97 6.80 2.48
CA LYS A 180 -9.47 6.04 1.32
C LYS A 180 -9.13 4.54 1.38
N PRO A 181 -7.87 4.13 1.58
CA PRO A 181 -7.54 2.70 1.66
C PRO A 181 -8.10 2.03 2.92
N THR A 182 -8.13 2.69 4.08
CA THR A 182 -8.68 2.09 5.30
C THR A 182 -10.20 1.94 5.26
N GLU A 183 -10.92 2.90 4.67
CA GLU A 183 -12.38 2.80 4.46
C GLU A 183 -12.71 1.63 3.52
N ALA A 184 -12.02 1.54 2.38
CA ALA A 184 -12.21 0.41 1.45
C ALA A 184 -11.90 -0.95 2.11
N ALA A 185 -10.89 -1.02 2.98
CA ALA A 185 -10.57 -2.24 3.72
C ALA A 185 -11.61 -2.58 4.80
N ARG A 186 -12.20 -1.57 5.46
CA ARG A 186 -13.31 -1.78 6.42
C ARG A 186 -14.59 -2.22 5.72
N GLU A 187 -14.92 -1.65 4.57
CA GLU A 187 -16.03 -2.12 3.72
C GLU A 187 -15.82 -3.57 3.28
N ALA A 188 -14.57 -4.01 3.12
CA ALA A 188 -14.21 -5.39 2.82
C ALA A 188 -14.23 -6.32 4.06
N GLY A 189 -14.51 -5.81 5.26
CA GLY A 189 -14.65 -6.61 6.49
C GLY A 189 -13.43 -6.60 7.42
N ALA A 190 -12.51 -5.63 7.30
CA ALA A 190 -11.45 -5.45 8.29
C ALA A 190 -11.99 -5.06 9.67
N THR A 191 -11.39 -5.61 10.72
CA THR A 191 -11.80 -5.35 12.12
C THR A 191 -11.12 -4.10 12.67
N GLN A 192 -11.74 -3.47 13.68
CA GLN A 192 -11.12 -2.33 14.36
C GLN A 192 -10.13 -2.83 15.41
N SER A 193 -8.90 -2.33 15.36
CA SER A 193 -7.89 -2.61 16.37
C SER A 193 -8.16 -1.80 17.65
N SER A 194 -7.77 -2.36 18.79
CA SER A 194 -7.82 -1.65 20.07
C SER A 194 -6.90 -0.43 20.05
N VAL A 195 -7.45 0.71 20.41
CA VAL A 195 -6.76 2.02 20.43
C VAL A 195 -6.11 2.32 21.78
N LEU A 196 -6.41 1.50 22.79
CA LEU A 196 -5.98 1.77 24.16
C LEU A 196 -4.46 1.83 24.28
N LEU A 197 -3.76 0.87 23.66
CA LEU A 197 -2.31 0.73 23.81
C LEU A 197 -1.56 1.93 23.19
N PRO A 198 -1.80 2.35 21.93
CA PRO A 198 -1.12 3.51 21.37
C PRO A 198 -1.45 4.82 22.08
N LEU A 199 -2.70 5.02 22.51
CA LEU A 199 -3.06 6.23 23.27
C LEU A 199 -2.35 6.27 24.63
N LEU A 200 -2.26 5.13 25.31
CA LEU A 200 -1.57 5.04 26.59
C LEU A 200 -0.07 5.30 26.43
N PHE A 201 0.57 4.75 25.40
CA PHE A 201 1.97 5.07 25.08
C PHE A 201 2.17 6.54 24.71
N GLY A 202 1.27 7.12 23.92
CA GLY A 202 1.30 8.54 23.59
C GLY A 202 1.17 9.42 24.83
N LEU A 203 0.25 9.09 25.75
CA LEU A 203 0.07 9.79 27.00
C LEU A 203 1.33 9.72 27.89
N ILE A 204 1.91 8.52 28.05
CA ILE A 204 3.14 8.35 28.83
C ILE A 204 4.26 9.22 28.24
N LEU A 205 4.46 9.18 26.91
CA LEU A 205 5.46 9.99 26.21
C LEU A 205 5.25 11.50 26.45
N ALA A 206 4.02 11.99 26.37
CA ALA A 206 3.70 13.39 26.66
C ALA A 206 4.07 13.77 28.09
N ILE A 207 3.71 12.94 29.06
CA ILE A 207 4.02 13.17 30.47
C ILE A 207 5.55 13.19 30.69
N THR A 208 6.27 12.24 30.09
CA THR A 208 7.74 12.17 30.18
C THR A 208 8.40 13.40 29.56
N GLN A 209 7.93 13.87 28.41
CA GLN A 209 8.44 15.09 27.76
C GLN A 209 8.18 16.34 28.61
N ALA A 210 6.97 16.50 29.13
CA ALA A 210 6.62 17.62 30.01
C ALA A 210 7.50 17.63 31.27
N PHE A 211 7.72 16.46 31.88
CA PHE A 211 8.59 16.33 33.04
C PHE A 211 10.06 16.65 32.71
N ALA A 212 10.57 16.18 31.57
CA ALA A 212 11.94 16.47 31.13
C ALA A 212 12.17 17.98 30.91
N VAL A 213 11.23 18.66 30.26
CA VAL A 213 11.29 20.12 30.05
C VAL A 213 11.23 20.86 31.38
N TRP A 214 10.32 20.48 32.27
CA TRP A 214 10.21 21.08 33.60
C TRP A 214 11.49 20.89 34.43
N PHE A 215 12.07 19.69 34.41
CA PHE A 215 13.32 19.39 35.11
C PHE A 215 14.51 20.18 34.56
N LEU A 216 14.64 20.29 33.23
CA LEU A 216 15.65 21.11 32.57
C LEU A 216 15.52 22.58 32.98
N LYS A 217 14.29 23.12 33.00
CA LYS A 217 14.04 24.50 33.42
C LYS A 217 14.45 24.73 34.88
N LEU A 218 14.10 23.83 35.79
CA LEU A 218 14.51 23.91 37.20
C LEU A 218 16.03 23.91 37.41
N GLN A 219 16.77 23.14 36.61
CA GLN A 219 18.23 23.09 36.64
C GLN A 219 18.85 24.41 36.12
N LEU A 220 18.26 25.01 35.08
CA LEU A 220 18.73 26.27 34.51
C LEU A 220 18.46 27.47 35.43
N ASP A 221 17.31 27.51 36.11
CA ASP A 221 16.89 28.64 36.95
C ASP A 221 17.61 28.71 38.32
N ARG A 222 18.27 27.62 38.75
CA ARG A 222 19.08 27.59 39.98
C ARG A 222 20.55 27.41 39.63
N PRO A 223 21.30 28.50 39.36
CA PRO A 223 22.74 28.40 39.27
C PRO A 223 23.27 27.98 40.64
N PHE A 224 24.02 26.88 40.67
CA PHE A 224 24.88 26.52 41.81
C PHE A 224 25.90 27.62 42.07
#